data_AF-A0A0F9ELB4-F1
#
_entry.id   AF-A0A0F9ELB4-F1
#
_cell.length_a   1.000
_cell.length_b   1.000
_cell.length_c   1.000
_cell.angle_alpha   90.00
_cell.angle_beta   90.00
_cell.angle_gamma   90.00
#
_symmetry.space_group_name_H-M   'P 1'
#
loop_
_entity.id
_entity.type
_entity.pdbx_description
1 polymer ?
#
loop_
_entity_poly.entity_id
_entity_poly.type
_entity_poly.pdbx_seq_one_letter_code
_entity_poly.pdbx_strand_id
1 'polypeptide(L)'
;MMHEVLYMPTMARKPFQPSNGTEGMIFYAGWCESCWRDREYQETQENGCPILAGTMLHDVDSEEYPKEWVHADNGRAVCLGYAVEKPEFDDPDQMVFELEAT
;
A
#
# COMPACT_ATOMS: atom_id res chain seq x y z
N MET A 1 5.84 33.68 4.95
CA MET A 1 4.59 33.05 5.41
C MET A 1 4.79 31.56 5.19
N MET A 2 4.82 30.79 6.27
CA MET A 2 5.07 29.34 6.23
C MET A 2 3.91 28.69 5.47
N HIS A 3 4.16 28.10 4.31
CA HIS A 3 3.19 27.21 3.70
C HIS A 3 3.16 25.95 4.54
N GLU A 4 2.08 25.78 5.30
CA GLU A 4 1.69 24.49 5.85
C GLU A 4 1.45 23.55 4.67
N VAL A 5 2.47 22.76 4.33
CA VAL A 5 2.22 21.47 3.70
C VAL A 5 1.38 20.73 4.71
N LEU A 6 0.09 20.54 4.40
CA LEU A 6 -0.74 19.61 5.16
C LEU A 6 -0.19 18.21 4.89
N TYR A 7 0.92 17.88 5.57
CA TYR A 7 1.24 16.53 5.94
C TYR A 7 0.01 16.08 6.71
N MET A 8 -0.92 15.44 6.03
CA MET A 8 -1.87 14.58 6.72
C MET A 8 -0.98 13.55 7.36
N PRO A 9 -0.73 13.64 8.69
CA PRO A 9 -0.10 12.52 9.33
C PRO A 9 -0.99 11.34 8.96
N THR A 10 -0.40 10.19 8.73
CA THR A 10 -1.13 8.95 8.85
C THR A 10 -1.86 9.01 10.19
N MET A 11 -3.10 9.54 10.23
CA MET A 11 -3.98 9.44 11.37
C MET A 11 -3.91 7.97 11.71
N ALA A 12 -3.64 7.64 12.97
CA ALA A 12 -3.33 6.28 13.40
C ALA A 12 -4.46 5.34 12.95
N ARG A 13 -4.38 4.84 11.71
CA ARG A 13 -5.39 3.98 11.12
C ARG A 13 -5.14 2.63 11.74
N LYS A 14 -6.20 2.03 12.29
CA LYS A 14 -6.09 0.73 12.93
C LYS A 14 -5.63 -0.30 11.90
N PRO A 15 -4.53 -1.04 12.14
CA PRO A 15 -4.13 -2.15 11.28
C PRO A 15 -5.29 -3.10 11.00
N PHE A 16 -5.35 -3.62 9.79
CA PHE A 16 -6.34 -4.61 9.38
C PHE A 16 -5.68 -5.98 9.26
N GLN A 17 -6.15 -6.93 10.05
CA GLN A 17 -5.86 -8.35 9.90
C GLN A 17 -7.20 -9.07 9.65
N PRO A 18 -7.31 -9.92 8.61
CA PRO A 18 -8.50 -10.72 8.41
C PRO A 18 -8.77 -11.64 9.59
N SER A 19 -10.02 -11.74 10.01
CA SER A 19 -10.47 -12.61 11.10
C SER A 19 -10.48 -14.09 10.71
N ASN A 20 -10.52 -14.38 9.41
CA ASN A 20 -10.50 -15.74 8.85
C ASN A 20 -10.10 -15.74 7.36
N GLY A 21 -9.92 -16.93 6.80
CA GLY A 21 -9.51 -17.11 5.41
C GLY A 21 -10.52 -16.58 4.38
N THR A 22 -11.82 -16.62 4.64
CA THR A 22 -12.83 -16.07 3.73
C THR A 22 -12.74 -14.55 3.64
N GLU A 23 -12.62 -13.86 4.77
CA GLU A 23 -12.38 -12.42 4.81
C GLU A 23 -11.08 -12.05 4.10
N GLY A 24 -10.02 -12.84 4.33
CA GLY A 24 -8.74 -12.66 3.65
C GLY A 24 -8.86 -12.78 2.13
N MET A 25 -9.58 -13.79 1.64
CA MET A 25 -9.83 -13.97 0.20
C MET A 25 -10.65 -12.82 -0.39
N ILE A 26 -11.68 -12.33 0.30
CA ILE A 26 -12.50 -11.19 -0.16
C ILE A 26 -11.63 -9.93 -0.24
N PHE A 27 -10.79 -9.69 0.78
CA PHE A 27 -9.88 -8.56 0.77
C PHE A 27 -8.84 -8.66 -0.35
N TYR A 28 -8.25 -9.84 -0.52
CA TYR A 28 -7.29 -10.11 -1.60
C TYR A 28 -7.92 -9.85 -2.98
N ALA A 29 -9.10 -10.41 -3.26
CA ALA A 29 -9.81 -10.19 -4.52
C ALA A 29 -10.22 -8.73 -4.75
N GLY A 30 -10.55 -8.00 -3.68
CA GLY A 30 -10.94 -6.59 -3.76
C GLY A 30 -9.78 -5.62 -3.98
N TRP A 31 -8.54 -6.03 -3.68
CA TRP A 31 -7.36 -5.14 -3.70
C TRP A 31 -6.13 -5.79 -4.32
N CYS A 32 -5.64 -6.89 -3.75
CA CYS A 32 -4.32 -7.40 -4.09
C CYS A 32 -4.29 -8.13 -5.44
N GLU A 33 -5.34 -8.85 -5.80
CA GLU A 33 -5.44 -9.61 -7.07
C GLU A 33 -5.28 -8.73 -8.32
N SER A 34 -5.75 -7.48 -8.25
CA SER A 34 -5.65 -6.51 -9.36
C SER A 34 -4.49 -5.54 -9.23
N CYS A 35 -3.63 -5.70 -8.21
CA CYS A 35 -2.46 -4.87 -8.00
C CYS A 35 -1.36 -5.23 -8.99
N TRP A 36 -0.62 -4.25 -9.51
CA TRP A 36 0.47 -4.48 -10.47
C TRP A 36 1.52 -5.48 -9.96
N ARG A 37 1.80 -5.46 -8.64
CA ARG A 37 2.76 -6.37 -8.00
C ARG A 37 2.30 -7.82 -8.01
N ASP A 38 1.01 -8.06 -7.80
CA ASP A 38 0.45 -9.41 -7.86
C ASP A 38 0.44 -9.91 -9.31
N ARG A 39 0.01 -9.07 -10.26
CA ARG A 39 0.08 -9.39 -11.69
C ARG A 39 1.50 -9.75 -12.15
N GLU A 40 2.50 -8.94 -11.80
CA GLU A 40 3.90 -9.21 -12.14
C GLU A 40 4.37 -10.55 -11.55
N TYR A 41 3.98 -10.85 -10.30
CA TYR A 41 4.27 -12.14 -9.68
C TYR A 41 3.56 -13.33 -10.35
N GLN A 42 2.29 -13.18 -10.75
CA GLN A 42 1.58 -14.24 -11.48
C GLN A 42 2.22 -14.55 -12.84
N GLU A 43 2.77 -13.52 -13.51
CA GLU A 43 3.43 -13.67 -14.80
C GLU A 43 4.86 -14.21 -14.68
N THR A 44 5.63 -13.75 -13.70
CA THR A 44 7.07 -14.00 -13.61
C THR A 44 7.47 -14.99 -12.51
N GLN A 45 6.62 -15.19 -11.51
CA GLN A 45 6.92 -15.85 -10.23
C GLN A 45 8.06 -15.16 -9.44
N GLU A 46 8.38 -13.92 -9.78
CA GLU A 46 9.38 -13.07 -9.13
C GLU A 46 8.72 -11.81 -8.58
N ASN A 47 9.41 -11.09 -7.68
CA ASN A 47 9.00 -9.77 -7.19
C ASN A 47 7.57 -9.67 -6.63
N GLY A 48 7.14 -10.69 -5.87
CA GLY A 48 5.85 -10.69 -5.16
C GLY A 48 5.63 -9.47 -4.27
N CYS A 49 4.35 -9.15 -4.01
CA CYS A 49 3.99 -7.99 -3.19
C CYS A 49 4.53 -8.12 -1.75
N PRO A 50 5.49 -7.28 -1.32
CA PRO A 50 6.09 -7.39 0.01
C PRO A 50 5.09 -7.09 1.13
N ILE A 51 4.06 -6.28 0.85
CA ILE A 51 2.98 -5.97 1.78
C ILE A 51 2.17 -7.25 2.05
N LEU A 52 1.71 -7.94 1.00
CA LEU A 52 0.95 -9.18 1.15
C LEU A 52 1.78 -10.24 1.89
N ALA A 53 3.03 -10.44 1.50
CA ALA A 53 3.94 -11.37 2.18
C ALA A 53 4.12 -11.01 3.67
N GLY A 54 4.30 -9.74 4.00
CA GLY A 54 4.45 -9.26 5.36
C GLY A 54 3.24 -9.58 6.24
N THR A 55 2.01 -9.47 5.70
CA THR A 55 0.79 -9.82 6.46
C THR A 55 0.63 -11.31 6.77
N MET A 56 1.34 -12.17 6.03
CA MET A 56 1.38 -13.61 6.27
C MET A 56 2.53 -14.02 7.20
N LEU A 57 3.56 -13.17 7.32
CA LEU A 57 4.78 -13.45 8.08
C LEU A 57 4.73 -12.89 9.51
N HIS A 58 4.10 -11.74 9.71
CA HIS A 58 4.10 -11.01 10.96
C HIS A 58 2.72 -10.98 11.63
N ASP A 59 2.70 -10.94 12.96
CA ASP A 59 1.48 -10.70 13.75
C ASP A 59 1.03 -9.25 13.61
N VAL A 60 -0.28 -8.98 13.74
CA VAL A 60 -0.85 -7.63 13.54
C VAL A 60 -0.29 -6.56 14.50
N ASP A 61 0.19 -6.98 15.67
CA ASP A 61 0.78 -6.09 16.69
C ASP A 61 2.31 -5.94 16.54
N SER A 62 2.94 -6.61 15.56
CA SER A 62 4.38 -6.49 15.31
C SER A 62 4.70 -5.16 14.61
N GLU A 63 5.87 -4.58 14.94
CA GLU A 63 6.35 -3.35 14.30
C GLU A 63 6.64 -3.55 12.80
N GLU A 64 6.91 -4.80 12.42
CA GLU A 64 7.13 -5.26 11.05
C GLU A 64 5.83 -5.57 10.29
N TYR A 65 4.66 -5.55 10.96
CA TYR A 65 3.39 -5.70 10.25
C TYR A 65 3.19 -4.55 9.25
N PRO A 66 2.83 -4.84 7.99
CA PRO A 66 2.65 -3.81 6.98
C PRO A 66 1.63 -2.73 7.39
N LYS A 67 2.03 -1.47 7.25
CA LYS A 67 1.21 -0.30 7.65
C LYS A 67 0.14 0.05 6.62
N GLU A 68 0.15 -0.62 5.48
CA GLU A 68 -0.74 -0.36 4.35
C GLU A 68 -2.09 -1.05 4.48
N TRP A 69 -2.17 -2.18 5.19
CA TRP A 69 -3.45 -2.86 5.46
C TRP A 69 -4.09 -2.25 6.69
N VAL A 70 -5.15 -1.47 6.48
CA VAL A 70 -5.78 -0.68 7.54
C VAL A 70 -7.29 -0.63 7.41
N HIS A 71 -7.95 -0.23 8.49
CA HIS A 71 -9.34 0.21 8.45
C HIS A 71 -9.38 1.69 8.03
N ALA A 72 -10.12 2.01 6.97
CA ALA A 72 -10.48 3.38 6.60
C ALA A 72 -11.49 3.96 7.61
N ASP A 73 -11.74 5.27 7.54
CA ASP A 73 -12.60 5.98 8.49
C ASP A 73 -14.06 5.46 8.53
N ASN A 74 -14.51 4.81 7.46
CA ASN A 74 -15.82 4.17 7.38
C ASN A 74 -15.82 2.71 7.88
N GLY A 75 -14.73 2.26 8.49
CA GLY A 75 -14.56 0.89 9.01
C GLY A 75 -14.24 -0.16 7.95
N ARG A 76 -14.15 0.20 6.66
CA ARG A 76 -13.78 -0.75 5.61
C ARG A 76 -12.28 -1.02 5.61
N ALA A 77 -11.91 -2.28 5.43
CA ALA A 77 -10.53 -2.67 5.19
C ALA A 77 -10.06 -2.15 3.82
N VAL A 78 -8.88 -1.53 3.78
CA VAL A 78 -8.24 -1.02 2.57
C VAL A 78 -6.75 -1.35 2.54
N CYS A 79 -6.18 -1.46 1.34
CA CYS A 79 -4.73 -1.55 1.13
C CYS A 79 -4.22 -0.20 0.58
N LEU A 80 -3.49 0.56 1.39
CA LEU A 80 -2.93 1.86 0.98
C LEU A 80 -1.80 1.76 -0.05
N GLY A 81 -1.17 0.57 -0.15
CA GLY A 81 -0.13 0.29 -1.13
C GLY A 81 -0.66 -0.26 -2.46
N TYR A 82 -1.98 -0.31 -2.64
CA TYR A 82 -2.60 -0.73 -3.88
C TYR A 82 -2.29 0.25 -5.02
N ALA A 83 -1.89 -0.31 -6.15
CA ALA A 83 -1.75 0.42 -7.40
C ALA A 83 -2.05 -0.53 -8.57
N VAL A 84 -2.82 -0.05 -9.56
CA VAL A 84 -3.16 -0.81 -10.77
C VAL A 84 -1.97 -0.91 -11.71
N GLU A 85 -1.21 0.17 -11.82
CA GLU A 85 -0.05 0.28 -12.69
C GLU A 85 1.22 0.37 -11.84
N LYS A 86 2.31 -0.15 -12.41
CA LYS A 86 3.63 0.02 -11.83
C LYS A 86 3.95 1.51 -11.93
N PRO A 87 4.29 2.19 -10.82
CA PRO A 87 4.69 3.58 -10.90
C PRO A 87 5.95 3.66 -11.77
N GLU A 88 5.86 4.38 -12.88
CA GLU A 88 7.01 4.70 -13.71
C GLU A 88 7.80 5.78 -12.98
N PHE A 89 8.86 5.38 -12.30
CA PHE A 89 9.89 6.31 -11.86
C PHE A 89 10.92 6.41 -12.97
N ASP A 90 10.71 7.36 -13.88
CA ASP A 90 11.74 7.78 -14.82
C ASP A 90 12.87 8.43 -14.02
N ASP A 91 13.94 7.67 -13.76
CA ASP A 91 15.20 8.12 -13.15
C ASP A 91 15.17 8.37 -11.60
N PRO A 92 15.94 7.61 -10.81
CA PRO A 92 16.07 7.84 -9.36
C PRO A 92 16.71 9.19 -8.96
N ASP A 93 17.27 9.96 -9.91
CA ASP A 93 17.88 11.28 -9.63
C ASP A 93 17.04 12.51 -10.07
N GLN A 94 15.85 12.34 -10.66
CA GLN A 94 15.01 13.49 -11.04
C GLN A 94 13.96 13.86 -9.97
N MET A 95 14.41 14.51 -8.90
CA MET A 95 13.60 15.48 -8.15
C MET A 95 14.08 16.90 -8.48
N VAL A 96 13.79 17.36 -9.70
CA VAL A 96 13.90 18.79 -10.04
C VAL A 96 12.57 19.21 -10.68
N PHE A 97 11.71 19.85 -9.90
CA PHE A 97 10.63 20.65 -10.47
C PHE A 97 11.22 22.02 -10.80
N GLU A 98 11.45 22.29 -12.08
CA GLU A 98 11.66 23.65 -12.57
C GLU A 98 10.38 24.45 -12.27
N LEU A 99 10.45 25.30 -11.24
CA LEU A 99 9.50 26.38 -11.09
C LEU A 99 9.92 27.48 -12.06
N GLU A 100 9.33 27.48 -13.26
CA GLU A 100 9.32 28.69 -14.07
C GLU A 100 8.51 29.75 -13.32
N ALA A 101 9.23 30.66 -12.67
CA ALA A 101 8.68 31.88 -12.13
C ALA A 101 8.31 32.81 -13.30
N THR A 102 7.02 33.13 -13.43
CA THR A 102 6.57 34.36 -14.09
C THR A 102 6.22 35.38 -13.02
#